data_AF-A0A8S3U2Q1-F1
#
_entry.id   AF-A0A8S3U2Q1-F1
#
_cell.length_a   1.000
_cell.length_b   1.000
_cell.length_c   1.000
_cell.angle_alpha   90.00
_cell.angle_beta   90.00
_cell.angle_gamma   90.00
#
_symmetry.space_group_name_H-M   'P 1'
#
loop_
_entity.id
_entity.type
_entity.pdbx_description
1 polymer ?
#
loop_
_entity_poly.entity_id
_entity_poly.type
_entity_poly.pdbx_seq_one_letter_code
_entity_poly.pdbx_strand_id
1 'polypeptide(L)'
;MMVKKSVQLVICLLSLLTVELCSAANVDEACPTGDTDCASTNSECVSGTCKCVGTHYKSSATVCTTIIVLTVRIIEIVLEAACTPGPTDQCVDVNAECKADTDNANKCLCKTTHYKDSSGACAVKSGFGGVCLTAIGDSTCLYSLKCTTDTCQCTTPVSQFFDTTDNLCKAKIALQATCTPGITDQCLDTSAECKADTNNANKCLCKTTHYKDSNDACAAKATCTTGPTDQCKDVNAECKADNNNADKCLCKSTHYKDADSACVAKGGFGGVCVTATGDSTCLYSLKCTTDTCQCTTPVSQFFDSTAKKLVNQNAARMQERVNDEFKCQCKNGAEENGKS
;
A
#
# COMPACT_ATOMS: atom_id res chain seq x y z
N MET A 1 10.80 -57.99 -26.44
CA MET A 1 11.79 -57.87 -25.33
C MET A 1 12.94 -56.90 -25.65
N MET A 2 12.68 -55.79 -26.37
CA MET A 2 13.70 -54.82 -26.84
C MET A 2 13.50 -53.38 -26.32
N VAL A 3 12.55 -53.14 -25.41
CA VAL A 3 12.19 -51.76 -24.98
C VAL A 3 12.96 -51.31 -23.72
N LYS A 4 13.59 -52.21 -22.97
CA LYS A 4 14.29 -51.87 -21.72
C LYS A 4 15.70 -51.29 -21.89
N LYS A 5 16.40 -51.56 -23.01
CA LYS A 5 17.79 -51.08 -23.21
C LYS A 5 17.85 -49.63 -23.74
N SER A 6 16.84 -49.17 -24.48
CA SER A 6 16.81 -47.81 -25.03
C SER A 6 16.54 -46.73 -23.97
N VAL A 7 15.82 -47.08 -22.89
CA VAL A 7 15.53 -46.15 -21.77
C VAL A 7 16.79 -45.86 -20.95
N GLN A 8 17.70 -46.81 -20.84
CA GLN A 8 18.94 -46.66 -20.08
C GLN A 8 19.96 -45.75 -20.78
N LEU A 9 19.91 -45.69 -22.13
CA LEU A 9 20.74 -44.80 -22.94
C LEU A 9 20.26 -43.33 -22.85
N VAL A 10 18.94 -43.11 -22.78
CA VAL A 10 18.36 -41.76 -22.69
C VAL A 10 18.55 -41.17 -21.29
N ILE A 11 18.49 -41.99 -20.23
CA ILE A 11 18.76 -41.53 -18.86
C ILE A 11 20.23 -41.12 -18.68
N CYS A 12 21.18 -41.82 -19.32
CA CYS A 12 22.60 -41.43 -19.26
C CYS A 12 22.87 -40.11 -20.00
N LEU A 13 22.14 -39.84 -21.10
CA LEU A 13 22.29 -38.61 -21.88
C LEU A 13 21.71 -37.37 -21.19
N LEU A 14 20.66 -37.50 -20.38
CA LEU A 14 20.12 -36.38 -19.60
C LEU A 14 20.96 -36.04 -18.36
N SER A 15 21.73 -36.99 -17.81
CA SER A 15 22.62 -36.76 -16.67
C SER A 15 23.94 -36.05 -17.04
N LEU A 16 24.24 -35.88 -18.33
CA LEU A 16 25.49 -35.28 -18.83
C LEU A 16 25.56 -33.75 -18.68
N LEU A 17 24.49 -33.08 -18.25
CA LEU A 17 24.50 -31.64 -17.99
C LEU A 17 25.04 -31.27 -16.60
N THR A 18 25.18 -32.25 -15.71
CA THR A 18 26.07 -32.16 -14.55
C THR A 18 27.32 -32.95 -14.90
N VAL A 19 28.47 -32.28 -14.99
CA VAL A 19 29.78 -32.89 -15.25
C VAL A 19 30.21 -33.73 -14.05
N GLU A 20 29.51 -34.84 -13.80
CA GLU A 20 30.08 -35.98 -13.12
C GLU A 20 30.43 -36.99 -14.21
N LEU A 21 31.73 -37.16 -14.40
CA LEU A 21 32.33 -38.13 -15.30
C LEU A 21 31.57 -39.46 -15.18
N CYS A 22 30.96 -39.93 -16.29
CA CYS A 22 30.61 -41.33 -16.39
C CYS A 22 31.87 -42.12 -16.06
N SER A 23 31.89 -42.77 -14.91
CA SER A 23 32.98 -43.64 -14.50
C SER A 23 33.20 -44.66 -15.61
N ALA A 24 34.45 -44.79 -16.07
CA ALA A 24 34.83 -45.65 -17.18
C ALA A 24 34.19 -47.03 -17.00
N ALA A 25 33.23 -47.39 -17.86
CA ALA A 25 32.60 -48.68 -17.81
C ALA A 25 33.65 -49.75 -18.17
N ASN A 26 33.86 -50.71 -17.27
CA ASN A 26 34.80 -51.80 -17.50
C ASN A 26 34.36 -52.61 -18.74
N VAL A 27 35.27 -52.80 -19.68
CA VAL A 27 35.15 -53.86 -20.69
C VAL A 27 35.49 -55.14 -19.93
N ASP A 28 34.56 -56.10 -19.85
CA ASP A 28 34.70 -57.28 -18.96
C ASP A 28 35.64 -58.32 -19.59
N GLU A 29 36.77 -57.84 -20.09
CA GLU A 29 37.82 -58.64 -20.69
C GLU A 29 39.04 -58.53 -19.77
N ALA A 30 39.44 -59.68 -19.24
CA ALA A 30 40.62 -59.79 -18.41
C ALA A 30 41.85 -59.59 -19.30
N CYS A 31 42.70 -58.64 -18.94
CA CYS A 31 44.00 -58.44 -19.59
C CYS A 31 45.11 -58.93 -18.64
N PRO A 32 46.13 -59.66 -19.14
CA PRO A 32 47.26 -60.07 -18.32
C PRO A 32 47.96 -58.85 -17.70
N THR A 33 48.36 -58.95 -16.44
CA THR A 33 49.04 -57.86 -15.74
C THR A 33 50.38 -57.57 -16.40
N GLY A 34 50.48 -56.42 -17.08
CA GLY A 34 51.67 -56.00 -17.84
C GLY A 34 51.52 -56.06 -19.36
N ASP A 35 50.35 -56.48 -19.87
CA ASP A 35 50.04 -56.47 -21.30
C ASP A 35 49.37 -55.15 -21.70
N THR A 36 49.72 -54.62 -22.87
CA THR A 36 49.13 -53.38 -23.43
C THR A 36 47.92 -53.67 -24.31
N ASP A 37 47.71 -54.92 -24.71
CA ASP A 37 46.82 -55.25 -25.80
C ASP A 37 45.42 -55.63 -25.30
N CYS A 38 44.60 -54.61 -25.10
CA CYS A 38 43.15 -54.81 -25.05
C CYS A 38 42.60 -55.00 -26.47
N ALA A 39 41.64 -55.91 -26.66
CA ALA A 39 41.08 -56.20 -27.98
C ALA A 39 40.41 -54.98 -28.65
N SER A 40 40.05 -53.95 -27.87
CA SER A 40 39.49 -52.70 -28.38
C SER A 40 40.55 -51.62 -28.55
N THR A 41 40.63 -51.02 -29.74
CA THR A 41 41.61 -49.99 -30.13
C THR A 41 41.55 -48.71 -29.29
N ASN A 42 40.49 -48.51 -28.50
CA ASN A 42 40.30 -47.35 -27.61
C ASN A 42 40.13 -47.77 -26.15
N SER A 43 40.83 -48.82 -25.73
CA SER A 43 40.88 -49.27 -24.34
C SER A 43 42.30 -49.48 -23.86
N GLU A 44 42.53 -49.32 -22.56
CA GLU A 44 43.78 -49.65 -21.88
C GLU A 44 43.54 -50.64 -20.74
N CYS A 45 44.53 -51.49 -20.47
CA CYS A 45 44.47 -52.44 -19.36
C CYS A 45 44.75 -51.72 -18.03
N VAL A 46 43.73 -51.60 -17.16
CA VAL A 46 43.88 -50.99 -15.83
C VAL A 46 43.57 -52.04 -14.76
N SER A 47 44.59 -52.48 -14.03
CA SER A 47 44.48 -53.47 -12.95
C SER A 47 43.90 -54.82 -13.39
N GLY A 48 44.27 -55.28 -14.59
CA GLY A 48 43.83 -56.57 -15.13
C GLY A 48 42.44 -56.56 -15.78
N THR A 49 41.87 -55.37 -16.01
CA THR A 49 40.61 -55.21 -16.76
C THR A 49 40.76 -54.12 -17.80
N CYS A 50 40.31 -54.38 -19.03
CA CYS A 50 40.32 -53.39 -20.10
C CYS A 50 39.28 -52.29 -19.83
N LYS A 51 39.68 -51.02 -19.90
CA LYS A 51 38.82 -49.85 -19.72
C LYS A 51 38.91 -48.95 -20.93
N CYS A 52 37.78 -48.41 -21.39
CA CYS A 52 37.80 -47.42 -22.47
C CYS A 52 38.55 -46.16 -22.02
N VAL A 53 39.43 -45.62 -22.87
CA VAL A 53 40.27 -44.45 -22.55
C VAL A 53 39.74 -43.15 -23.13
N GLY A 54 40.03 -42.05 -22.43
CA GLY A 54 39.69 -40.69 -22.87
C GLY A 54 38.18 -40.49 -23.03
N THR A 55 37.77 -40.04 -24.21
CA THR A 55 36.37 -39.74 -24.54
C THR A 55 35.63 -40.95 -25.13
N HIS A 56 35.93 -42.18 -24.72
CA HIS A 56 35.31 -43.39 -25.27
C HIS A 56 34.48 -44.11 -24.20
N TYR A 57 33.38 -44.74 -24.61
CA TYR A 57 32.51 -45.53 -23.73
C TYR A 57 32.27 -46.93 -24.32
N LYS A 58 31.94 -47.88 -23.44
CA LYS A 58 31.64 -49.27 -23.82
C LYS A 58 30.27 -49.32 -24.52
N SER A 59 30.25 -49.50 -25.84
CA SER A 59 29.00 -49.64 -26.62
C SER A 59 28.53 -51.10 -26.70
N SER A 60 29.44 -52.05 -26.58
CA SER A 60 29.16 -53.48 -26.52
C SER A 60 30.19 -54.20 -25.63
N ALA A 61 30.11 -55.53 -25.51
CA ALA A 61 31.01 -56.30 -24.64
C ALA A 61 32.50 -56.08 -24.92
N THR A 62 32.88 -55.75 -26.16
CA THR A 62 34.28 -55.67 -26.63
C THR A 62 34.63 -54.38 -27.38
N VAL A 63 33.69 -53.42 -27.49
CA VAL A 63 33.89 -52.22 -28.32
C VAL A 63 33.79 -50.95 -27.49
N CYS A 64 34.89 -50.19 -27.48
CA CYS A 64 34.94 -48.81 -27.01
C CYS A 64 34.66 -47.87 -28.18
N THR A 65 33.52 -47.19 -28.12
CA THR A 65 33.09 -46.22 -29.13
C THR A 65 33.35 -44.81 -28.63
N THR A 66 33.82 -43.92 -29.50
CA THR A 66 34.01 -42.51 -29.16
C THR A 66 32.67 -41.93 -28.74
N ILE A 67 32.64 -41.24 -27.59
CA ILE A 67 31.60 -40.30 -27.24
C ILE A 67 31.64 -39.25 -28.34
N ILE A 68 30.79 -39.43 -29.34
CA ILE A 68 30.38 -38.32 -30.18
C ILE A 68 29.67 -37.41 -29.19
N VAL A 69 30.34 -36.34 -28.78
CA VAL A 69 29.68 -35.20 -28.19
C VAL A 69 28.73 -34.76 -29.29
N LEU A 70 27.50 -35.28 -29.26
CA LEU A 70 26.42 -34.64 -29.96
C LEU A 70 26.45 -33.25 -29.36
N THR A 71 26.97 -32.29 -30.12
CA THR A 71 26.52 -30.92 -30.00
C THR A 71 25.03 -31.03 -30.23
N VAL A 72 24.29 -31.25 -29.15
CA VAL A 72 22.86 -31.04 -29.08
C VAL A 72 22.76 -29.57 -29.43
N ARG A 73 22.57 -29.28 -30.72
CA ARG A 73 22.00 -28.01 -31.10
C ARG A 73 20.66 -28.03 -30.41
N ILE A 74 20.59 -27.35 -29.27
CA ILE A 74 19.33 -26.97 -28.66
C ILE A 74 18.63 -26.24 -29.79
N ILE A 75 17.62 -26.89 -30.38
CA ILE A 75 16.81 -26.27 -31.41
C ILE A 75 16.10 -25.17 -30.64
N GLU A 76 16.60 -23.96 -30.81
CA GLU A 76 16.04 -22.75 -30.25
C GLU A 76 14.64 -22.56 -30.86
N ILE A 77 13.60 -22.84 -30.06
CA ILE A 77 12.20 -22.78 -30.50
C ILE A 77 11.70 -21.35 -30.34
N VAL A 78 11.39 -20.69 -31.46
CA VAL A 78 10.86 -19.31 -31.46
C VAL A 78 9.46 -19.26 -30.85
N LEU A 79 9.03 -18.05 -30.46
CA LEU A 79 7.71 -17.83 -29.89
C LEU A 79 6.59 -18.34 -30.83
N GLU A 80 5.52 -18.89 -30.25
CA GLU A 80 4.38 -19.56 -30.91
C GLU A 80 4.69 -20.88 -31.65
N ALA A 81 5.96 -21.29 -31.77
CA ALA A 81 6.28 -22.60 -32.31
C ALA A 81 5.97 -23.72 -31.30
N ALA A 82 5.66 -24.90 -31.82
CA ALA A 82 5.33 -26.07 -31.02
C ALA A 82 6.53 -26.48 -30.15
N CYS A 83 6.26 -26.82 -28.90
CA CYS A 83 7.28 -27.23 -27.92
C CYS A 83 6.81 -28.46 -27.14
N THR A 84 7.74 -29.13 -26.46
CA THR A 84 7.41 -30.26 -25.58
C THR A 84 7.62 -29.85 -24.12
N PRO A 85 6.61 -29.97 -23.25
CA PRO A 85 6.78 -29.71 -21.82
C PRO A 85 7.88 -30.60 -21.25
N GLY A 86 8.84 -30.00 -20.56
CA GLY A 86 9.97 -30.70 -19.98
C GLY A 86 10.71 -29.83 -18.96
N PRO A 87 11.70 -30.38 -18.25
CA PRO A 87 12.44 -29.65 -17.23
C PRO A 87 13.35 -28.56 -17.80
N THR A 88 13.69 -28.64 -19.09
CA THR A 88 14.50 -27.64 -19.81
C THR A 88 13.59 -26.79 -20.69
N ASP A 89 13.64 -25.48 -20.51
CA ASP A 89 12.96 -24.53 -21.38
C ASP A 89 13.53 -24.64 -22.80
N GLN A 90 12.65 -24.86 -23.77
CA GLN A 90 13.02 -25.03 -25.19
C GLN A 90 12.92 -23.70 -25.96
N CYS A 91 12.37 -22.66 -25.31
CA CYS A 91 12.08 -21.41 -25.95
C CYS A 91 13.33 -20.52 -26.05
N VAL A 92 13.51 -19.85 -27.19
CA VAL A 92 14.65 -18.91 -27.39
C VAL A 92 14.58 -17.74 -26.43
N ASP A 93 13.37 -17.23 -26.22
CA ASP A 93 13.13 -16.10 -25.34
C ASP A 93 13.11 -16.57 -23.89
N VAL A 94 14.02 -16.04 -23.07
CA VAL A 94 14.14 -16.37 -21.64
C VAL A 94 12.89 -16.02 -20.82
N ASN A 95 12.02 -15.16 -21.36
CA ASN A 95 10.75 -14.77 -20.77
C ASN A 95 9.56 -15.51 -21.40
N ALA A 96 9.79 -16.47 -22.28
CA ALA A 96 8.80 -17.44 -22.71
C ALA A 96 8.82 -18.70 -21.83
N GLU A 97 7.79 -19.52 -21.95
CA GLU A 97 7.67 -20.84 -21.34
C GLU A 97 6.86 -21.74 -22.28
N CYS A 98 7.15 -23.04 -22.28
CA CYS A 98 6.38 -24.02 -23.03
C CYS A 98 5.07 -24.35 -22.30
N LYS A 99 3.93 -23.87 -22.80
CA LYS A 99 2.61 -24.13 -22.22
C LYS A 99 1.54 -24.37 -23.26
N ALA A 100 0.44 -24.99 -22.85
CA ALA A 100 -0.71 -25.22 -23.72
C ALA A 100 -1.36 -23.89 -24.14
N ASP A 101 -1.57 -23.74 -25.44
CA ASP A 101 -2.35 -22.66 -26.04
C ASP A 101 -3.86 -22.99 -26.05
N THR A 102 -4.71 -22.10 -26.58
CA THR A 102 -6.18 -22.27 -26.64
C THR A 102 -6.62 -23.55 -27.36
N ASP A 103 -5.80 -24.06 -28.28
CA ASP A 103 -6.05 -25.30 -29.03
C ASP A 103 -5.51 -26.56 -28.31
N ASN A 104 -5.07 -26.44 -27.06
CA ASN A 104 -4.39 -27.47 -26.26
C ASN A 104 -3.04 -27.97 -26.85
N ALA A 105 -2.51 -27.30 -27.88
CA ALA A 105 -1.16 -27.56 -28.38
C ALA A 105 -0.14 -26.79 -27.53
N ASN A 106 0.95 -27.43 -27.13
CA ASN A 106 2.02 -26.77 -26.39
C ASN A 106 2.84 -25.87 -27.33
N LYS A 107 2.96 -24.59 -26.98
CA LYS A 107 3.73 -23.59 -27.72
C LYS A 107 4.62 -22.78 -26.77
N CYS A 108 5.69 -22.22 -27.32
CA CYS A 108 6.50 -21.22 -26.62
C CYS A 108 5.70 -19.92 -26.51
N LEU A 109 5.21 -19.61 -25.31
CA LEU A 109 4.38 -18.44 -25.05
C LEU A 109 4.99 -17.60 -23.94
N CYS A 110 4.83 -16.29 -23.98
CA CYS A 110 5.36 -15.42 -22.93
C CYS A 110 4.83 -15.83 -21.54
N LYS A 111 5.69 -15.76 -20.53
CA LYS A 111 5.34 -15.94 -19.11
C LYS A 111 4.18 -15.03 -18.74
N THR A 112 3.42 -15.38 -17.71
CA THR A 112 2.21 -14.65 -17.30
C THR A 112 2.43 -13.15 -17.03
N THR A 113 3.65 -12.77 -16.65
CA THR A 113 4.10 -11.38 -16.40
C THR A 113 4.61 -10.65 -17.65
N HIS A 114 4.57 -11.30 -18.81
CA HIS A 114 5.09 -10.78 -20.09
C HIS A 114 4.05 -10.89 -21.20
N TYR A 115 4.23 -10.10 -22.25
CA TYR A 115 3.40 -10.10 -23.46
C TYR A 115 4.30 -10.11 -24.70
N LYS A 116 3.76 -10.58 -25.83
CA LYS A 116 4.47 -10.55 -27.11
C LYS A 116 4.38 -9.14 -27.69
N ASP A 117 5.52 -8.47 -27.83
CA ASP A 117 5.57 -7.15 -28.44
C ASP A 117 5.56 -7.21 -29.98
N SER A 118 5.63 -6.04 -30.63
CA SER A 118 5.63 -5.92 -32.09
C SER A 118 6.89 -6.47 -32.76
N SER A 119 7.99 -6.68 -32.01
CA SER A 119 9.21 -7.33 -32.51
C SER A 119 9.13 -8.87 -32.44
N GLY A 120 8.11 -9.40 -31.78
CA GLY A 120 7.94 -10.84 -31.55
C GLY A 120 8.67 -11.35 -30.31
N ALA A 121 9.25 -10.46 -29.49
CA ALA A 121 9.89 -10.79 -28.22
C ALA A 121 8.91 -10.65 -27.05
N CYS A 122 9.23 -11.30 -25.93
CA CYS A 122 8.47 -11.17 -24.70
C CYS A 122 8.90 -9.94 -23.89
N ALA A 123 8.04 -8.94 -23.86
CA ALA A 123 8.20 -7.71 -23.08
C ALA A 123 7.45 -7.80 -21.74
N VAL A 124 7.96 -7.13 -20.71
CA VAL A 124 7.33 -7.10 -19.37
C VAL A 124 5.99 -6.35 -19.44
N LYS A 125 4.94 -6.91 -18.83
CA LYS A 125 3.65 -6.23 -18.69
C LYS A 125 3.72 -5.09 -17.66
N SER A 126 2.93 -4.05 -17.87
CA SER A 126 2.84 -2.89 -16.97
C SER A 126 1.89 -3.13 -15.80
N GLY A 127 2.29 -2.68 -14.60
CA GLY A 127 1.44 -2.66 -13.41
C GLY A 127 0.38 -1.54 -13.43
N PHE A 128 -0.38 -1.39 -12.34
CA PHE A 128 -1.38 -0.32 -12.20
C PHE A 128 -0.76 1.08 -12.39
N GLY A 129 -1.39 1.91 -13.23
CA GLY A 129 -0.89 3.23 -13.61
C GLY A 129 0.28 3.19 -14.61
N GLY A 130 0.81 2.01 -14.95
CA GLY A 130 1.86 1.85 -15.95
C GLY A 130 1.34 2.08 -17.37
N VAL A 131 2.26 2.43 -18.28
CA VAL A 131 1.93 2.71 -19.68
C VAL A 131 1.57 1.41 -20.40
N CYS A 132 0.48 1.44 -21.16
CA CYS A 132 0.02 0.32 -21.97
C CYS A 132 -0.08 0.73 -23.43
N LEU A 133 0.15 -0.20 -24.35
CA LEU A 133 0.02 0.06 -25.78
C LEU A 133 -1.41 -0.28 -26.21
N THR A 134 -2.23 0.75 -26.43
CA THR A 134 -3.65 0.60 -26.84
C THR A 134 -3.83 -0.24 -28.10
N ALA A 135 -2.85 -0.24 -29.02
CA ALA A 135 -2.85 -1.11 -30.20
C ALA A 135 -2.77 -2.62 -29.89
N ILE A 136 -2.18 -2.98 -28.74
CA ILE A 136 -2.01 -4.36 -28.27
C ILE A 136 -3.09 -4.70 -27.22
N GLY A 137 -3.66 -3.68 -26.58
CA GLY A 137 -4.79 -3.78 -25.65
C GLY A 137 -4.40 -4.31 -24.27
N ASP A 138 -5.36 -4.96 -23.61
CA ASP A 138 -5.27 -5.41 -22.20
C ASP A 138 -4.12 -6.39 -21.94
N SER A 139 -3.61 -7.06 -22.98
CA SER A 139 -2.51 -8.02 -22.84
C SER A 139 -1.19 -7.39 -22.39
N THR A 140 -1.04 -6.07 -22.51
CA THR A 140 0.12 -5.33 -22.01
C THR A 140 0.08 -5.04 -20.51
N CYS A 141 -1.04 -5.31 -19.84
CA CYS A 141 -1.24 -5.02 -18.43
C CYS A 141 -1.11 -6.27 -17.56
N LEU A 142 -0.51 -6.12 -16.38
CA LEU A 142 -0.42 -7.16 -15.36
C LEU A 142 -1.79 -7.41 -14.71
N TYR A 143 -1.96 -8.62 -14.18
CA TYR A 143 -3.17 -9.01 -13.46
C TYR A 143 -4.43 -8.88 -14.32
N SER A 144 -5.57 -8.54 -13.71
CA SER A 144 -6.85 -8.29 -14.39
C SER A 144 -7.05 -6.81 -14.77
N LEU A 145 -5.95 -6.08 -14.97
CA LEU A 145 -5.97 -4.68 -15.39
C LEU A 145 -6.30 -4.57 -16.88
N LYS A 146 -6.90 -3.44 -17.27
CA LYS A 146 -7.24 -3.09 -18.64
C LYS A 146 -6.48 -1.87 -19.10
N CYS A 147 -6.15 -1.84 -20.38
CA CYS A 147 -5.49 -0.71 -21.00
C CYS A 147 -6.54 0.38 -21.33
N THR A 148 -6.62 1.41 -20.49
CA THR A 148 -7.54 2.54 -20.65
C THR A 148 -6.74 3.81 -20.83
N THR A 149 -6.96 4.53 -21.93
CA THR A 149 -6.26 5.80 -22.26
C THR A 149 -4.73 5.68 -22.06
N ASP A 150 -4.12 4.66 -22.66
CA ASP A 150 -2.68 4.36 -22.60
C ASP A 150 -2.12 4.06 -21.18
N THR A 151 -2.99 3.78 -20.21
CA THR A 151 -2.58 3.34 -18.86
C THR A 151 -3.30 2.09 -18.40
N CYS A 152 -2.62 1.23 -17.64
CA CYS A 152 -3.22 0.04 -17.03
C CYS A 152 -4.05 0.42 -15.80
N GLN A 153 -5.36 0.22 -15.87
CA GLN A 153 -6.32 0.58 -14.83
C GLN A 153 -7.29 -0.56 -14.54
N CYS A 154 -8.08 -0.45 -13.48
CA CYS A 154 -9.19 -1.35 -13.26
C CYS A 154 -10.27 -1.20 -14.33
N THR A 155 -11.03 -2.26 -14.61
CA THR A 155 -12.03 -2.27 -15.70
C THR A 155 -13.08 -1.17 -15.54
N THR A 156 -13.47 -0.89 -14.30
CA THR A 156 -14.42 0.17 -13.96
C THR A 156 -13.81 1.09 -12.91
N PRO A 157 -12.95 2.06 -13.29
CA PRO A 157 -12.18 2.87 -12.33
C PRO A 157 -13.08 3.73 -11.42
N VAL A 158 -14.31 4.01 -11.85
CA VAL A 158 -15.32 4.71 -11.04
C VAL A 158 -15.85 3.88 -9.87
N SER A 159 -15.82 2.55 -9.97
CA SER A 159 -16.39 1.62 -8.98
C SER A 159 -15.39 0.58 -8.46
N GLN A 160 -14.15 0.62 -8.93
CA GLN A 160 -13.07 -0.27 -8.51
C GLN A 160 -11.81 0.50 -8.15
N PHE A 161 -11.05 -0.03 -7.21
CA PHE A 161 -9.70 0.41 -6.88
C PHE A 161 -8.74 -0.77 -7.01
N PHE A 162 -7.44 -0.48 -7.19
CA PHE A 162 -6.41 -1.51 -7.23
C PHE A 162 -5.85 -1.73 -5.82
N ASP A 163 -6.05 -2.93 -5.29
CA ASP A 163 -5.45 -3.35 -4.03
C ASP A 163 -4.04 -3.89 -4.29
N THR A 164 -3.03 -3.14 -3.87
CA THR A 164 -1.62 -3.50 -4.04
C THR A 164 -1.18 -4.69 -3.18
N THR A 165 -1.97 -5.05 -2.15
CA THR A 165 -1.68 -6.21 -1.29
C THR A 165 -2.00 -7.50 -2.02
N ASP A 166 -3.17 -7.54 -2.64
CA ASP A 166 -3.66 -8.73 -3.35
C ASP A 166 -3.35 -8.71 -4.84
N ASN A 167 -2.84 -7.58 -5.36
CA ASN A 167 -2.64 -7.32 -6.78
C ASN A 167 -3.92 -7.51 -7.62
N LEU A 168 -5.05 -7.04 -7.10
CA LEU A 168 -6.37 -7.23 -7.70
C LEU A 168 -7.20 -5.95 -7.68
N CYS A 169 -8.03 -5.79 -8.70
CA CYS A 169 -9.07 -4.77 -8.70
C CYS A 169 -10.24 -5.21 -7.82
N LYS A 170 -10.54 -4.41 -6.80
CA LYS A 170 -11.64 -4.64 -5.86
C LYS A 170 -12.69 -3.55 -6.01
N ALA A 171 -13.94 -3.87 -5.68
CA ALA A 171 -15.01 -2.89 -5.67
C ALA A 171 -14.73 -1.80 -4.62
N LYS A 172 -14.92 -0.55 -5.00
CA LYS A 172 -14.92 0.57 -4.05
C LYS A 172 -16.05 0.39 -3.05
N ILE A 173 -15.79 0.82 -1.81
CA ILE A 173 -16.69 0.64 -0.68
C ILE A 173 -17.41 1.95 -0.35
N ALA A 174 -18.64 1.82 0.14
CA ALA A 174 -19.49 2.96 0.47
C ALA A 174 -18.93 3.76 1.66
N LEU A 175 -19.45 4.98 1.84
CA LEU A 175 -19.20 5.77 3.05
C LEU A 175 -19.58 4.98 4.31
N GLN A 176 -18.81 5.18 5.39
CA GLN A 176 -18.89 4.46 6.67
C GLN A 176 -18.51 2.97 6.64
N ALA A 177 -18.26 2.38 5.48
CA ALA A 177 -17.77 1.01 5.38
C ALA A 177 -16.30 0.91 5.83
N THR A 178 -15.93 -0.24 6.39
CA THR A 178 -14.57 -0.52 6.84
C THR A 178 -13.59 -0.51 5.67
N CYS A 179 -12.47 0.18 5.84
CA CYS A 179 -11.41 0.32 4.84
C CYS A 179 -10.05 -0.06 5.42
N THR A 180 -9.08 -0.35 4.55
CA THR A 180 -7.70 -0.70 4.95
C THR A 180 -6.80 0.54 4.89
N PRO A 181 -6.18 0.97 6.01
CA PRO A 181 -5.24 2.09 5.99
C PRO A 181 -4.12 1.90 4.98
N GLY A 182 -3.69 2.99 4.34
CA GLY A 182 -2.58 2.98 3.38
C GLY A 182 -2.96 2.57 1.95
N ILE A 183 -4.15 2.02 1.72
CA ILE A 183 -4.66 1.80 0.35
C ILE A 183 -5.45 3.04 -0.10
N THR A 184 -5.01 3.66 -1.19
CA THR A 184 -5.65 4.84 -1.77
C THR A 184 -6.89 4.49 -2.59
N ASP A 185 -7.83 5.43 -2.71
CA ASP A 185 -8.99 5.34 -3.63
C ASP A 185 -9.99 4.19 -3.37
N GLN A 186 -9.99 3.61 -2.15
CA GLN A 186 -10.94 2.57 -1.77
C GLN A 186 -12.39 3.04 -1.70
N CYS A 187 -12.60 4.33 -1.42
CA CYS A 187 -13.92 4.87 -1.16
C CYS A 187 -14.64 5.20 -2.46
N LEU A 188 -15.90 4.77 -2.56
CA LEU A 188 -16.75 5.03 -3.73
C LEU A 188 -16.95 6.53 -3.95
N ASP A 189 -17.07 7.28 -2.87
CA ASP A 189 -17.13 8.74 -2.91
C ASP A 189 -15.71 9.32 -3.04
N THR A 190 -15.45 10.05 -4.13
CA THR A 190 -14.14 10.68 -4.43
C THR A 190 -13.73 11.76 -3.44
N SER A 191 -14.69 12.29 -2.68
CA SER A 191 -14.49 13.26 -1.60
C SER A 191 -14.37 12.60 -0.22
N ALA A 192 -14.30 11.28 -0.17
CA ALA A 192 -13.98 10.50 1.02
C ALA A 192 -12.54 9.98 1.00
N GLU A 193 -12.06 9.59 2.18
CA GLU A 193 -10.77 8.96 2.39
C GLU A 193 -10.89 7.90 3.51
N CYS A 194 -9.96 6.94 3.52
CA CYS A 194 -9.90 5.94 4.58
C CYS A 194 -9.24 6.53 5.82
N LYS A 195 -9.99 6.73 6.90
CA LYS A 195 -9.46 7.25 8.18
C LYS A 195 -10.16 6.64 9.39
N ALA A 196 -9.52 6.71 10.54
CA ALA A 196 -10.08 6.22 11.79
C ALA A 196 -11.32 7.02 12.21
N ASP A 197 -12.38 6.31 12.62
CA ASP A 197 -13.55 6.90 13.27
C ASP A 197 -13.31 7.12 14.78
N THR A 198 -14.35 7.57 15.50
CA THR A 198 -14.28 7.82 16.95
C THR A 198 -14.01 6.58 17.79
N ASN A 199 -14.18 5.38 17.22
CA ASN A 199 -13.90 4.09 17.87
C ASN A 199 -12.58 3.49 17.38
N ASN A 200 -11.73 4.27 16.70
CA ASN A 200 -10.48 3.82 16.07
C ASN A 200 -10.67 2.74 14.98
N ALA A 201 -11.87 2.60 14.41
CA ALA A 201 -12.12 1.74 13.27
C ALA A 201 -11.90 2.53 11.97
N ASN A 202 -11.10 1.99 11.05
CA ASN A 202 -10.84 2.65 9.77
C ASN A 202 -12.05 2.52 8.86
N LYS A 203 -12.60 3.67 8.45
CA LYS A 203 -13.77 3.75 7.59
C LYS A 203 -13.56 4.75 6.47
N CYS A 204 -14.31 4.57 5.39
CA CYS A 204 -14.46 5.61 4.37
C CYS A 204 -15.25 6.78 4.97
N LEU A 205 -14.60 7.92 5.16
CA LEU A 205 -15.17 9.10 5.78
C LEU A 205 -14.82 10.32 4.93
N CYS A 206 -15.70 11.33 4.91
CA CYS A 206 -15.45 12.55 4.13
C CYS A 206 -14.13 13.22 4.50
N LYS A 207 -13.41 13.70 3.50
CA LYS A 207 -12.21 14.56 3.67
C LYS A 207 -12.54 15.73 4.60
N THR A 208 -11.53 16.30 5.26
CA THR A 208 -11.72 17.40 6.24
C THR A 208 -12.44 18.63 5.66
N THR A 209 -12.32 18.85 4.35
CA THR A 209 -12.97 19.91 3.58
C THR A 209 -14.43 19.60 3.18
N HIS A 210 -14.93 18.42 3.53
CA HIS A 210 -16.25 17.92 3.18
C HIS A 210 -17.02 17.45 4.42
N TYR A 211 -18.33 17.34 4.30
CA TYR A 211 -19.21 16.77 5.32
C TYR A 211 -20.14 15.73 4.69
N LYS A 212 -20.66 14.84 5.52
CA LYS A 212 -21.66 13.85 5.08
C LYS A 212 -23.03 14.52 5.02
N ASP A 213 -23.62 14.57 3.83
CA ASP A 213 -24.95 15.11 3.60
C ASP A 213 -26.07 14.10 3.94
N SER A 214 -27.32 14.47 3.66
CA SER A 214 -28.50 13.62 3.90
C SER A 214 -28.64 12.46 2.92
N ASN A 215 -27.90 12.45 1.81
CA ASN A 215 -27.92 11.40 0.79
C ASN A 215 -26.77 10.39 0.99
N ASP A 216 -26.14 10.41 2.16
CA ASP A 216 -24.95 9.62 2.46
C ASP A 216 -23.78 9.89 1.49
N ALA A 217 -23.64 11.13 0.98
CA ALA A 217 -22.54 11.56 0.11
C ALA A 217 -21.68 12.66 0.79
N CYS A 218 -20.45 12.85 0.31
CA CYS A 218 -19.56 13.91 0.78
C CYS A 218 -19.75 15.20 0.00
N ALA A 219 -20.38 16.18 0.62
CA ALA A 219 -20.57 17.52 0.08
C ALA A 219 -19.46 18.47 0.55
N ALA A 220 -19.03 19.39 -0.32
CA ALA A 220 -18.02 20.39 0.02
C ALA A 220 -18.55 21.36 1.08
N LYS A 221 -17.71 21.71 2.06
CA LYS A 221 -18.04 22.72 3.06
C LYS A 221 -17.98 24.12 2.41
N ALA A 222 -19.13 24.75 2.15
CA ALA A 222 -19.22 26.06 1.52
C ALA A 222 -20.14 27.03 2.28
N THR A 223 -21.42 26.67 2.40
CA THR A 223 -22.46 27.39 3.14
C THR A 223 -23.23 26.37 3.95
N CYS A 224 -23.46 26.64 5.22
CA CYS A 224 -24.14 25.68 6.06
C CYS A 224 -25.66 25.84 5.95
N THR A 225 -26.36 24.73 6.06
CA THR A 225 -27.80 24.64 6.30
C THR A 225 -27.97 24.00 7.67
N THR A 226 -28.83 24.54 8.54
CA THR A 226 -29.06 23.98 9.86
C THR A 226 -29.57 22.55 9.74
N GLY A 227 -28.87 21.62 10.39
CA GLY A 227 -29.08 20.19 10.25
C GLY A 227 -28.25 19.39 11.25
N PRO A 228 -28.33 18.04 11.23
CA PRO A 228 -27.67 17.20 12.24
C PRO A 228 -26.13 17.15 12.12
N THR A 229 -25.56 17.63 11.02
CA THR A 229 -24.11 17.59 10.75
C THR A 229 -23.53 18.99 10.59
N ASP A 230 -22.36 19.22 11.19
CA ASP A 230 -21.64 20.47 11.08
C ASP A 230 -21.03 20.62 9.68
N GLN A 231 -21.56 21.56 8.90
CA GLN A 231 -21.19 21.82 7.51
C GLN A 231 -20.13 22.91 7.38
N CYS A 232 -19.63 23.40 8.52
CA CYS A 232 -18.71 24.53 8.53
C CYS A 232 -17.28 24.13 8.18
N LYS A 233 -16.66 24.97 7.33
CA LYS A 233 -15.26 24.83 6.91
C LYS A 233 -14.33 24.84 8.12
N ASP A 234 -14.59 25.73 9.06
CA ASP A 234 -13.87 25.84 10.32
C ASP A 234 -14.44 24.84 11.36
N VAL A 235 -13.58 24.01 11.94
CA VAL A 235 -13.94 23.01 12.97
C VAL A 235 -14.43 23.63 14.27
N ASN A 236 -14.10 24.92 14.50
CA ASN A 236 -14.52 25.70 15.64
C ASN A 236 -15.74 26.58 15.34
N ALA A 237 -16.30 26.49 14.14
CA ALA A 237 -17.62 27.02 13.82
C ALA A 237 -18.70 25.96 14.03
N GLU A 238 -19.94 26.40 14.09
CA GLU A 238 -21.14 25.57 14.09
C GLU A 238 -22.18 26.26 13.20
N CYS A 239 -23.00 25.47 12.52
CA CYS A 239 -24.07 26.03 11.71
C CYS A 239 -25.23 26.48 12.59
N LYS A 240 -25.56 27.77 12.53
CA LYS A 240 -26.68 28.36 13.25
C LYS A 240 -27.45 29.31 12.35
N ALA A 241 -28.77 29.34 12.54
CA ALA A 241 -29.60 30.40 11.98
C ALA A 241 -29.13 31.74 12.57
N ASP A 242 -28.77 32.69 11.71
CA ASP A 242 -28.55 34.06 12.14
C ASP A 242 -29.88 34.78 12.43
N ASN A 243 -29.80 36.01 12.93
CA ASN A 243 -30.98 36.82 13.25
C ASN A 243 -31.88 37.14 12.03
N ASN A 244 -31.42 36.83 10.81
CA ASN A 244 -32.16 37.01 9.55
C ASN A 244 -32.67 35.68 8.98
N ASN A 245 -32.67 34.58 9.76
CA ASN A 245 -33.02 33.23 9.33
C ASN A 245 -32.15 32.70 8.17
N ALA A 246 -30.95 33.24 7.98
CA ALA A 246 -29.97 32.66 7.08
C ALA A 246 -29.03 31.77 7.90
N ASP A 247 -28.91 30.50 7.51
CA ASP A 247 -27.97 29.59 8.12
C ASP A 247 -26.53 30.06 7.83
N LYS A 248 -25.77 30.30 8.90
CA LYS A 248 -24.39 30.76 8.82
C LYS A 248 -23.49 29.95 9.74
N CYS A 249 -22.26 29.78 9.28
CA CYS A 249 -21.19 29.27 10.13
C CYS A 249 -20.78 30.36 11.10
N LEU A 250 -21.20 30.20 12.35
CA LEU A 250 -20.84 31.08 13.45
C LEU A 250 -19.84 30.35 14.33
N CYS A 251 -18.87 31.06 14.89
CA CYS A 251 -17.94 30.45 15.85
C CYS A 251 -18.71 29.87 17.03
N LYS A 252 -18.30 28.68 17.48
CA LYS A 252 -18.79 28.06 18.72
C LYS A 252 -18.69 29.08 19.87
N SER A 253 -19.54 28.96 20.89
CA SER A 253 -19.61 29.94 21.99
C SER A 253 -18.27 30.21 22.71
N THR A 254 -17.34 29.24 22.65
CA THR A 254 -15.98 29.30 23.19
C THR A 254 -14.93 29.92 22.25
N HIS A 255 -15.33 30.35 21.05
CA HIS A 255 -14.47 30.89 20.00
C HIS A 255 -14.98 32.24 19.49
N TYR A 256 -14.11 33.05 18.92
CA TYR A 256 -14.44 34.33 18.28
C TYR A 256 -13.86 34.37 16.88
N LYS A 257 -14.40 35.23 16.03
CA LYS A 257 -13.94 35.40 14.66
C LYS A 257 -12.79 36.40 14.60
N ASP A 258 -11.63 36.00 14.09
CA ASP A 258 -10.48 36.89 13.91
C ASP A 258 -10.57 37.72 12.60
N ALA A 259 -9.51 38.47 12.28
CA ALA A 259 -9.43 39.30 11.09
C ALA A 259 -9.43 38.48 9.77
N ASP A 260 -8.92 37.24 9.81
CA ASP A 260 -8.86 36.33 8.67
C ASP A 260 -10.13 35.46 8.54
N SER A 261 -11.15 35.76 9.33
CA SER A 261 -12.41 35.02 9.40
C SER A 261 -12.31 33.59 9.97
N ALA A 262 -11.23 33.25 10.67
CA ALA A 262 -11.09 31.99 11.39
C ALA A 262 -11.69 32.09 12.80
N CYS A 263 -12.18 30.96 13.32
CA CYS A 263 -12.71 30.84 14.66
C CYS A 263 -11.60 30.45 15.64
N VAL A 264 -11.13 31.43 16.41
CA VAL A 264 -10.04 31.32 17.37
C VAL A 264 -10.58 31.15 18.78
N ALA A 265 -9.92 30.34 19.60
CA ALA A 265 -10.33 30.12 20.99
C ALA A 265 -10.32 31.43 21.78
N LYS A 266 -11.39 31.67 22.54
CA LYS A 266 -11.46 32.81 23.46
C LYS A 266 -10.51 32.62 24.65
N GLY A 267 -9.92 33.71 25.13
CA GLY A 267 -9.07 33.72 26.31
C GLY A 267 -9.87 33.42 27.59
N GLY A 268 -9.38 32.51 28.42
CA GLY A 268 -9.84 32.37 29.82
C GLY A 268 -9.34 33.53 30.69
N PHE A 269 -9.57 33.47 32.00
CA PHE A 269 -9.02 34.48 32.92
C PHE A 269 -7.48 34.57 32.82
N GLY A 270 -6.95 35.78 32.64
CA GLY A 270 -5.53 36.03 32.38
C GLY A 270 -5.05 35.62 30.99
N GLY A 271 -5.92 35.05 30.16
CA GLY A 271 -5.63 34.72 28.77
C GLY A 271 -5.52 35.96 27.90
N VAL A 272 -4.79 35.84 26.79
CA VAL A 272 -4.60 36.93 25.83
C VAL A 272 -5.93 37.27 25.14
N CYS A 273 -6.21 38.55 24.99
CA CYS A 273 -7.38 39.08 24.30
C CYS A 273 -6.97 40.14 23.30
N VAL A 274 -7.73 40.29 22.21
CA VAL A 274 -7.45 41.30 21.19
C VAL A 274 -8.32 42.52 21.48
N THR A 275 -7.70 43.58 21.98
CA THR A 275 -8.39 44.83 22.37
C THR A 275 -9.21 45.45 21.24
N ALA A 276 -8.76 45.32 19.99
CA ALA A 276 -9.50 45.80 18.81
C ALA A 276 -10.87 45.13 18.61
N THR A 277 -11.02 43.87 19.02
CA THR A 277 -12.27 43.09 18.91
C THR A 277 -13.09 43.11 20.20
N GLY A 278 -12.56 43.74 21.26
CA GLY A 278 -13.19 43.93 22.55
C GLY A 278 -13.43 42.64 23.34
N ASP A 279 -14.43 42.68 24.21
CA ASP A 279 -14.78 41.61 25.16
C ASP A 279 -15.20 40.29 24.47
N SER A 280 -15.52 40.33 23.17
CA SER A 280 -15.89 39.15 22.39
C SER A 280 -14.80 38.09 22.32
N THR A 281 -13.54 38.46 22.60
CA THR A 281 -12.37 37.57 22.63
C THR A 281 -12.19 36.82 23.95
N CYS A 282 -12.99 37.13 24.97
CA CYS A 282 -12.89 36.54 26.29
C CYS A 282 -14.00 35.51 26.55
N LEU A 283 -13.66 34.42 27.21
CA LEU A 283 -14.63 33.42 27.65
C LEU A 283 -15.54 34.03 28.72
N TYR A 284 -16.80 33.60 28.71
CA TYR A 284 -17.81 34.02 29.69
C TYR A 284 -18.05 35.54 29.66
N SER A 285 -18.31 36.15 30.81
CA SER A 285 -18.53 37.59 30.98
C SER A 285 -17.23 38.34 31.34
N LEU A 286 -16.06 37.77 31.02
CA LEU A 286 -14.77 38.45 31.19
C LEU A 286 -14.64 39.56 30.15
N LYS A 287 -13.85 40.58 30.48
CA LYS A 287 -13.61 41.74 29.63
C LYS A 287 -12.14 41.88 29.29
N CYS A 288 -11.88 42.39 28.10
CA CYS A 288 -10.51 42.54 27.62
C CYS A 288 -9.89 43.83 28.19
N THR A 289 -8.94 43.69 29.12
CA THR A 289 -8.22 44.79 29.76
C THR A 289 -6.73 44.65 29.52
N THR A 290 -6.11 45.64 28.88
CA THR A 290 -4.67 45.65 28.55
C THR A 290 -4.21 44.31 27.94
N ASP A 291 -4.93 43.85 26.91
CA ASP A 291 -4.68 42.60 26.18
C ASP A 291 -4.79 41.30 27.00
N THR A 292 -5.39 41.35 28.19
CA THR A 292 -5.73 40.17 28.99
C THR A 292 -7.19 40.14 29.40
N CYS A 293 -7.81 38.96 29.42
CA CYS A 293 -9.18 38.78 29.90
C CYS A 293 -9.24 38.87 31.43
N GLN A 294 -9.92 39.90 31.94
CA GLN A 294 -10.04 40.21 33.36
C GLN A 294 -11.50 40.44 33.77
N CYS A 295 -11.76 40.41 35.07
CA CYS A 295 -13.05 40.85 35.62
C CYS A 295 -13.07 42.38 35.67
N THR A 296 -14.10 43.04 35.12
CA THR A 296 -14.09 44.51 34.97
C THR A 296 -14.53 45.36 36.14
N THR A 297 -14.75 44.79 37.32
CA THR A 297 -15.05 45.64 38.48
C THR A 297 -14.55 45.05 39.80
N PRO A 298 -14.30 45.91 40.79
CA PRO A 298 -13.81 45.49 42.08
C PRO A 298 -14.87 44.69 42.84
N VAL A 299 -14.48 43.49 43.25
CA VAL A 299 -14.88 42.72 44.43
C VAL A 299 -16.24 42.02 44.55
N SER A 300 -17.32 42.24 43.80
CA SER A 300 -18.57 41.52 44.13
C SER A 300 -18.74 40.12 43.48
N GLN A 301 -17.87 39.70 42.56
CA GLN A 301 -18.01 38.42 41.86
C GLN A 301 -16.65 37.73 41.68
N PHE A 302 -16.58 36.42 41.90
CA PHE A 302 -15.40 35.61 41.63
C PHE A 302 -15.73 34.51 40.61
N PHE A 303 -14.74 34.14 39.79
CA PHE A 303 -14.86 33.02 38.86
C PHE A 303 -14.50 31.73 39.61
N ASP A 304 -15.46 30.83 39.74
CA ASP A 304 -15.23 29.50 40.27
C ASP A 304 -14.71 28.61 39.14
N SER A 305 -13.42 28.26 39.19
CA SER A 305 -12.77 27.41 38.18
C SER A 305 -13.34 25.99 38.14
N THR A 306 -13.86 25.51 39.27
CA THR A 306 -14.46 24.17 39.40
C THR A 306 -15.86 24.17 38.80
N ALA A 307 -16.65 25.21 39.04
CA ALA A 307 -18.00 25.35 38.51
C ALA A 307 -18.08 26.02 37.13
N LYS A 308 -16.97 26.52 36.58
CA LYS A 308 -16.86 27.24 35.29
C LYS A 308 -17.92 28.36 35.13
N LYS A 309 -18.20 29.10 36.20
CA LYS A 309 -19.22 30.17 36.23
C LYS A 309 -18.80 31.33 37.14
N LEU A 310 -19.36 32.52 36.91
CA LEU A 310 -19.26 33.63 37.86
C LEU A 310 -20.22 33.39 39.05
N VAL A 311 -19.71 33.53 40.26
CA VAL A 311 -20.47 33.47 41.51
C VAL A 311 -20.53 34.86 42.13
N ASN A 312 -21.75 35.29 42.46
CA ASN A 312 -22.00 36.58 43.11
C ASN A 312 -21.72 36.45 44.62
N GLN A 313 -20.88 37.30 45.20
CA GLN A 313 -20.49 37.26 46.63
C GLN A 313 -21.69 37.32 47.58
N ASN A 314 -22.78 37.95 47.18
CA ASN A 314 -23.99 38.04 47.99
C ASN A 314 -24.74 36.69 48.13
N ALA A 315 -24.46 35.71 47.25
CA ALA A 315 -25.00 34.35 47.38
C ALA A 315 -24.10 33.45 48.26
N ALA A 316 -22.80 33.75 48.35
CA ALA A 316 -21.85 32.95 49.14
C ALA A 316 -21.87 33.26 50.64
N ARG A 317 -22.46 34.38 51.07
CA ARG A 317 -22.65 34.69 52.51
C ARG A 317 -23.84 33.97 53.17
N MET A 318 -24.55 33.09 52.46
CA MET A 318 -25.60 32.20 53.04
C MET A 318 -25.19 30.72 53.18
N GLN A 319 -23.92 30.36 52.93
CA GLN A 319 -23.45 29.00 53.21
C GLN A 319 -22.06 29.04 53.86
N GLU A 320 -22.06 29.25 55.17
CA GLU A 320 -20.88 29.08 55.99
C GLU A 320 -20.56 27.57 56.12
N ARG A 321 -19.28 27.23 55.94
CA ARG A 321 -18.61 25.91 56.08
C ARG A 321 -18.68 24.96 54.88
N VAL A 322 -17.62 24.94 54.06
CA VAL A 322 -16.74 23.77 53.81
C VAL A 322 -15.41 24.26 53.19
N ASN A 323 -14.31 23.94 53.88
CA ASN A 323 -12.90 23.72 53.51
C ASN A 323 -12.21 24.47 52.35
N ASP A 324 -11.07 25.08 52.72
CA ASP A 324 -9.76 25.09 52.04
C ASP A 324 -9.69 24.64 50.58
N GLU A 325 -9.80 25.59 49.63
CA GLU A 325 -9.05 25.71 48.36
C GLU A 325 -9.72 26.75 47.44
N PHE A 326 -9.62 28.04 47.78
CA PHE A 326 -10.03 29.11 46.86
C PHE A 326 -8.98 30.23 46.85
N LYS A 327 -8.02 30.12 45.93
CA LYS A 327 -7.10 31.22 45.59
C LYS A 327 -7.78 32.16 44.59
N CYS A 328 -8.24 33.30 45.09
CA CYS A 328 -8.28 34.57 44.34
C CYS A 328 -8.18 35.72 45.35
N GLN A 329 -6.95 36.06 45.76
CA GLN A 329 -6.66 37.30 46.48
C GLN A 329 -6.21 38.37 45.48
N CYS A 330 -7.10 39.33 45.18
CA CYS A 330 -6.68 40.63 44.65
C CYS A 330 -6.40 41.55 45.85
N LYS A 331 -5.14 41.68 46.24
CA LYS A 331 -4.68 42.70 47.19
C LYS A 331 -3.73 43.66 46.45
N ASN A 332 -4.25 44.80 46.01
CA ASN A 332 -3.41 45.94 45.61
C ASN A 332 -2.90 46.60 46.88
N GLY A 333 -1.59 46.49 47.13
CA GLY A 333 -0.88 47.27 48.13
C GLY A 333 -0.03 48.33 47.44
N ALA A 334 -0.60 49.52 47.25
CA ALA A 334 0.17 50.75 47.16
C ALA A 334 0.06 51.42 48.54
N GLU A 335 1.06 51.21 49.39
CA GLU A 335 1.25 51.99 50.63
C GLU A 335 2.43 52.95 50.42
N GLU A 336 2.10 54.23 50.31
CA GLU A 336 3.00 55.33 50.62
C GLU A 336 2.91 55.67 52.12
N ASN A 337 4.08 55.89 52.72
CA ASN A 337 4.39 56.82 53.83
C ASN A 337 3.73 56.66 55.21
N GLY A 338 4.57 56.41 56.23
CA GLY A 338 4.24 56.66 57.64
C GLY A 338 5.39 56.41 58.61
N LYS A 339 6.07 57.49 59.01
CA LYS A 339 7.17 57.60 60.00
C LYS A 339 6.91 56.93 61.35
N SER A 340 7.93 56.28 61.92
CA SER A 340 8.68 56.70 63.13
C SER A 340 9.94 55.86 63.28
#